data_AF-A0A958RBP4-F1
#
_entry.id   AF-A0A958RBP4-F1
#
_cell.length_a   1.000
_cell.length_b   1.000
_cell.length_c   1.000
_cell.angle_alpha   90.00
_cell.angle_beta   90.00
_cell.angle_gamma   90.00
#
_symmetry.space_group_name_H-M   'P 1'
#
loop_
_entity.id
_entity.type
_entity.pdbx_description
1 polymer ?
#
loop_
_entity_poly.entity_id
_entity_poly.type
_entity_poly.pdbx_seq_one_letter_code
_entity_poly.pdbx_strand_id
1 'polypeptide(L)'
;MTRYLVILLMISFVPGISLAQQTIREKADHYYKEGQDALLKKNYIVAARQFERAVKTDTSFVAAYRLLGTSYELLNNYKSAAEYYGETLRRDSMFSRALYYQMGDALYKCKRYDEAMEYFNKYDALQAFNADRFGFNGPAEEAMEERFRKKLEGTIKAVQVAMDSIKFMQVEQIVNLGSGINSP
;
A
#
# COMPACT_ATOMS: atom_id res chain seq x y z
N MET A 1 32.77 34.82 41.83
CA MET A 1 31.70 33.92 42.32
C MET A 1 30.42 34.74 42.23
N THR A 2 29.37 34.41 41.48
CA THR A 2 28.74 33.13 41.16
C THR A 2 28.14 33.23 39.75
N ARG A 3 28.64 32.38 38.85
CA ARG A 3 27.84 31.82 37.75
C ARG A 3 26.58 31.23 38.38
N TYR A 4 25.42 31.40 37.74
CA TYR A 4 24.12 30.73 37.93
C TYR A 4 23.01 31.78 37.77
N LEU A 5 23.00 32.45 36.62
CA LEU A 5 21.76 32.98 36.08
C LEU A 5 20.98 31.75 35.60
N VAL A 6 20.13 31.30 36.51
CA VAL A 6 19.21 30.19 36.40
C VAL A 6 18.38 30.33 35.12
N ILE A 7 18.72 29.55 34.10
CA ILE A 7 17.79 29.19 33.03
C ILE A 7 16.83 28.17 33.65
N LEU A 8 15.85 28.64 34.42
CA LEU A 8 14.64 27.90 34.79
C LEU A 8 13.46 28.56 34.09
N LEU A 9 13.39 28.42 32.77
CA LEU A 9 12.12 28.38 32.08
C LEU A 9 11.82 26.91 31.81
N MET A 10 11.33 26.29 32.88
CA MET A 10 10.32 25.23 32.91
C MET A 10 10.00 24.69 31.51
N ILE A 11 10.65 23.58 31.16
CA ILE A 11 10.06 22.64 30.22
C ILE A 11 8.70 22.31 30.84
N SER A 12 7.63 22.84 30.25
CA SER A 12 6.27 22.42 30.52
C SER A 12 6.20 20.95 30.10
N PHE A 13 6.55 20.06 31.03
CA PHE A 13 6.15 18.67 30.97
C PHE A 13 4.64 18.70 31.03
N VAL A 14 3.97 18.59 29.87
CA VAL A 14 2.52 18.46 29.78
C VAL A 14 2.22 16.97 29.97
N PRO A 15 1.99 16.48 31.19
CA PRO A 15 1.89 15.04 31.47
C PRO A 15 0.59 14.46 30.90
N GLY A 16 -0.41 15.31 30.70
CA GLY A 16 -1.76 14.92 30.27
C GLY A 16 -1.86 14.50 28.80
N ILE A 17 -1.05 15.10 27.91
CA ILE A 17 -1.04 14.70 26.49
C ILE A 17 -0.43 13.30 26.34
N SER A 18 0.61 12.99 27.14
CA SER A 18 1.30 11.70 27.11
C SER A 18 0.41 10.54 27.55
N LEU A 19 -0.38 10.69 28.62
CA LEU A 19 -1.24 9.61 29.13
C LEU A 19 -2.46 9.35 28.21
N ALA A 20 -3.06 10.42 27.67
CA ALA A 20 -4.15 10.29 26.71
C ALA A 20 -3.68 9.63 25.40
N GLN A 21 -2.52 10.03 24.88
CA GLN A 21 -1.93 9.39 23.69
C GLN A 21 -1.55 7.93 23.97
N GLN A 22 -1.05 7.62 25.17
CA GLN A 22 -0.73 6.26 25.58
C GLN A 22 -1.98 5.37 25.62
N THR A 23 -3.08 5.84 26.21
CA THR A 23 -4.33 5.07 26.26
C THR A 23 -4.98 4.90 24.89
N ILE A 24 -4.88 5.89 24.01
CA ILE A 24 -5.27 5.76 22.59
C ILE A 24 -4.46 4.65 21.92
N ARG A 25 -3.14 4.65 22.13
CA ARG A 25 -2.25 3.68 21.50
C ARG A 25 -2.52 2.26 21.99
N GLU A 26 -2.64 2.07 23.30
CA GLU A 26 -2.94 0.76 23.91
C GLU A 26 -4.26 0.18 23.38
N LYS A 27 -5.30 1.00 23.24
CA LYS A 27 -6.58 0.58 22.68
C LYS A 27 -6.49 0.23 21.20
N ALA A 28 -5.74 1.00 20.41
CA ALA A 28 -5.51 0.70 19.01
C ALA A 28 -4.70 -0.61 18.83
N ASP A 29 -3.68 -0.82 19.66
CA ASP A 29 -2.87 -2.04 19.69
C ASP A 29 -3.72 -3.27 20.07
N HIS A 30 -4.69 -3.13 20.98
CA HIS A 30 -5.63 -4.20 21.28
C HIS A 30 -6.44 -4.62 20.05
N TYR A 31 -7.08 -3.67 19.35
CA TYR A 31 -7.82 -3.97 18.12
C TYR A 31 -6.91 -4.54 17.03
N TYR A 32 -5.68 -4.04 16.92
CA TYR A 32 -4.70 -4.55 15.96
C TYR A 32 -4.37 -6.03 16.22
N LYS A 33 -4.14 -6.43 17.48
CA LYS A 33 -3.90 -7.83 17.86
C LYS A 33 -5.11 -8.73 17.55
N GLU A 34 -6.32 -8.29 17.88
CA GLU A 34 -7.54 -9.03 17.52
C GLU A 34 -7.69 -9.21 16.00
N GLY A 35 -7.29 -8.18 15.22
CA GLY A 35 -7.27 -8.24 13.76
C GLY A 35 -6.25 -9.25 13.23
N GLN A 36 -5.04 -9.29 13.82
CA GLN A 36 -4.01 -10.28 13.47
C GLN A 36 -4.47 -11.71 13.78
N ASP A 37 -5.06 -11.93 14.95
CA ASP A 37 -5.62 -13.23 15.33
C ASP A 37 -6.73 -13.69 14.37
N ALA A 38 -7.58 -12.76 13.94
CA ALA A 38 -8.61 -13.02 12.95
C ALA A 38 -8.02 -13.36 11.56
N LEU A 39 -6.96 -12.67 11.12
CA LEU A 39 -6.23 -13.02 9.89
C LEU A 39 -5.64 -14.42 9.95
N LEU A 40 -5.00 -14.80 11.06
CA LEU A 40 -4.45 -16.15 11.25
C LEU A 40 -5.55 -17.22 11.17
N LYS A 41 -6.74 -16.92 11.71
CA LYS A 41 -7.94 -17.77 11.61
C LYS A 41 -8.65 -17.68 10.25
N LYS A 42 -8.10 -16.92 9.29
CA LYS A 42 -8.67 -16.64 7.96
C LYS A 42 -10.06 -15.98 7.99
N ASN A 43 -10.42 -15.37 9.11
CA ASN A 43 -11.67 -14.60 9.24
C ASN A 43 -11.42 -13.15 8.82
N TYR A 44 -11.33 -12.94 7.50
CA TYR A 44 -10.93 -11.66 6.93
C TYR A 44 -11.95 -10.52 7.18
N ILE A 45 -13.24 -10.86 7.35
CA ILE A 45 -14.28 -9.88 7.69
C ILE A 45 -14.04 -9.33 9.09
N VAL A 46 -13.77 -10.21 10.07
CA VAL A 46 -13.46 -9.78 11.43
C VAL A 46 -12.12 -9.04 11.46
N ALA A 47 -11.12 -9.52 10.73
CA ALA A 47 -9.82 -8.83 10.62
C ALA A 47 -9.98 -7.39 10.14
N ALA A 48 -10.66 -7.18 9.00
CA ALA A 48 -10.91 -5.84 8.47
C ALA A 48 -11.62 -4.94 9.49
N ARG A 49 -12.67 -5.44 10.15
CA ARG A 49 -13.40 -4.68 11.17
C ARG A 49 -12.51 -4.25 12.35
N GLN A 50 -11.61 -5.12 12.80
CA GLN A 50 -10.74 -4.81 13.91
C GLN A 50 -9.61 -3.85 13.51
N PHE A 51 -9.03 -4.01 12.32
CA PHE A 51 -8.07 -3.01 11.82
C PHE A 51 -8.73 -1.65 11.56
N GLU A 52 -9.99 -1.60 11.11
CA GLU A 52 -10.75 -0.35 11.03
C GLU A 52 -10.91 0.34 12.38
N ARG A 53 -11.16 -0.43 13.43
CA ARG A 53 -11.22 0.10 14.80
C ARG A 53 -9.86 0.60 15.26
N ALA A 54 -8.78 -0.11 14.92
CA ALA A 54 -7.42 0.33 15.22
C ALA A 54 -7.10 1.68 14.55
N VAL A 55 -7.34 1.83 13.24
CA VAL A 55 -7.04 3.07 12.52
C VAL A 55 -7.97 4.23 12.90
N LYS A 56 -9.21 3.96 13.31
CA LYS A 56 -10.12 4.98 13.86
C LYS A 56 -9.71 5.44 15.25
N THR A 57 -9.06 4.56 16.02
CA THR A 57 -8.59 4.89 17.37
C THR A 57 -7.27 5.64 17.30
N ASP A 58 -6.30 5.15 16.52
CA ASP A 58 -5.01 5.80 16.26
C ASP A 58 -4.80 5.95 14.75
N THR A 59 -5.03 7.16 14.24
CA THR A 59 -4.89 7.49 12.81
C THR A 59 -3.43 7.51 12.34
N SER A 60 -2.47 7.44 13.26
CA SER A 60 -1.04 7.32 12.97
C SER A 60 -0.56 5.87 12.87
N PHE A 61 -1.44 4.88 13.11
CA PHE A 61 -1.05 3.48 13.15
C PHE A 61 -0.88 2.87 11.74
N VAL A 62 0.26 3.15 11.12
CA VAL A 62 0.58 2.75 9.74
C VAL A 62 0.42 1.25 9.48
N ALA A 63 0.90 0.39 10.40
CA ALA A 63 0.77 -1.07 10.23
C ALA A 63 -0.69 -1.55 10.22
N ALA A 64 -1.60 -0.87 10.91
CA ALA A 64 -3.02 -1.19 10.88
C ALA A 64 -3.65 -0.85 9.51
N TYR A 65 -3.26 0.26 8.88
CA TYR A 65 -3.67 0.58 7.50
C TYR A 65 -3.22 -0.50 6.52
N ARG A 66 -1.96 -0.95 6.64
CA ARG A 66 -1.40 -2.02 5.80
C ARG A 66 -2.23 -3.29 5.88
N LEU A 67 -2.48 -3.78 7.10
CA LEU A 67 -3.23 -5.04 7.31
C LEU A 67 -4.72 -4.90 7.01
N LEU A 68 -5.28 -3.69 7.13
CA LEU A 68 -6.63 -3.40 6.66
C LEU A 68 -6.72 -3.58 5.14
N GLY A 69 -5.77 -3.01 4.39
CA GLY A 69 -5.66 -3.22 2.95
C GLY A 69 -5.53 -4.69 2.57
N THR A 70 -4.70 -5.45 3.29
CA THR A 70 -4.54 -6.90 3.08
C THR A 70 -5.81 -7.69 3.38
N SER A 71 -6.53 -7.31 4.43
CA SER A 71 -7.82 -7.93 4.75
C SER A 71 -8.83 -7.72 3.63
N TYR A 72 -8.86 -6.51 3.05
CA TYR A 72 -9.71 -6.22 1.89
C TYR A 72 -9.28 -6.93 0.61
N GLU A 73 -7.97 -7.09 0.38
CA GLU A 73 -7.44 -7.88 -0.73
C GLU A 73 -7.89 -9.34 -0.63
N LEU A 74 -7.79 -9.94 0.56
CA LEU A 74 -8.23 -11.31 0.84
C LEU A 74 -9.75 -11.50 0.73
N LEU A 75 -10.51 -10.41 0.88
CA LEU A 75 -11.95 -10.36 0.62
C LEU A 75 -12.29 -10.10 -0.86
N ASN A 76 -11.30 -10.03 -1.76
CA ASN A 76 -11.44 -9.63 -3.17
C ASN A 76 -12.01 -8.21 -3.36
N ASN A 77 -12.00 -7.37 -2.33
CA ASN A 77 -12.37 -5.96 -2.44
C ASN A 77 -11.13 -5.13 -2.79
N TYR A 78 -10.69 -5.27 -4.03
CA TYR A 78 -9.45 -4.66 -4.52
C TYR A 78 -9.47 -3.13 -4.50
N LYS A 79 -10.66 -2.52 -4.63
CA LYS A 79 -10.81 -1.06 -4.54
C LYS A 79 -10.42 -0.55 -3.15
N SER A 80 -10.95 -1.18 -2.10
CA SER A 80 -10.66 -0.81 -0.72
C SER A 80 -9.22 -1.20 -0.35
N ALA A 81 -8.72 -2.33 -0.87
CA ALA A 81 -7.32 -2.72 -0.70
C ALA A 81 -6.37 -1.63 -1.22
N ALA A 82 -6.58 -1.16 -2.46
CA ALA A 82 -5.78 -0.10 -3.05
C ALA A 82 -5.87 1.21 -2.25
N GLU A 83 -7.05 1.58 -1.76
CA GLU A 83 -7.23 2.77 -0.93
C GLU A 83 -6.36 2.72 0.34
N TYR A 84 -6.43 1.62 1.10
CA TYR A 84 -5.69 1.48 2.35
C TYR A 84 -4.18 1.22 2.16
N TYR A 85 -3.79 0.57 1.06
CA TYR A 85 -2.38 0.52 0.64
C TYR A 85 -1.85 1.92 0.29
N GLY A 86 -2.64 2.74 -0.40
CA GLY A 86 -2.32 4.14 -0.64
C GLY A 86 -2.22 4.98 0.65
N GLU A 87 -3.12 4.77 1.62
CA GLU A 87 -3.03 5.42 2.95
C GLU A 87 -1.75 5.02 3.71
N THR A 88 -1.31 3.77 3.57
CA THR A 88 -0.06 3.27 4.15
C THR A 88 1.14 3.99 3.52
N LEU A 89 1.23 3.99 2.18
CA LEU A 89 2.35 4.61 1.44
C LEU A 89 2.40 6.14 1.57
N ARG A 90 1.26 6.80 1.77
CA ARG A 90 1.22 8.25 2.06
C ARG A 90 1.79 8.61 3.42
N ARG A 91 1.60 7.74 4.43
CA ARG A 91 2.14 7.96 5.77
C ARG A 91 3.60 7.58 5.86
N ASP A 92 3.96 6.47 5.21
CA ASP A 92 5.32 5.99 5.16
C ASP A 92 5.59 5.31 3.81
N SER A 93 6.23 6.05 2.91
CA SER A 93 6.61 5.54 1.59
C SER A 93 7.71 4.49 1.66
N MET A 94 8.46 4.43 2.76
CA MET A 94 9.52 3.44 3.00
C MET A 94 9.02 2.27 3.85
N PHE A 95 7.71 2.19 4.12
CA PHE A 95 7.13 1.13 4.94
C PHE A 95 7.44 -0.25 4.38
N SER A 96 7.26 -0.47 3.08
CA SER A 96 7.50 -1.76 2.44
C SER A 96 7.64 -1.56 0.93
N ARG A 97 8.67 -2.16 0.34
CA ARG A 97 8.79 -2.21 -1.13
C ARG A 97 7.74 -3.13 -1.73
N ALA A 98 7.45 -4.27 -1.11
CA ALA A 98 6.43 -5.22 -1.55
C ALA A 98 5.03 -4.58 -1.72
N LEU A 99 4.73 -3.56 -0.91
CA LEU A 99 3.47 -2.82 -0.96
C LEU A 99 3.23 -2.13 -2.31
N TYR A 100 4.28 -1.70 -3.02
CA TYR A 100 4.15 -1.14 -4.37
C TYR A 100 3.65 -2.17 -5.38
N TYR A 101 4.15 -3.41 -5.30
CA TYR A 101 3.67 -4.50 -6.14
C TYR A 101 2.21 -4.84 -5.83
N GLN A 102 1.86 -4.94 -4.55
CA GLN A 102 0.48 -5.25 -4.13
C GLN A 102 -0.51 -4.15 -4.52
N MET A 103 -0.10 -2.88 -4.46
CA MET A 103 -0.88 -1.76 -4.98
C MET A 103 -1.12 -1.92 -6.48
N GLY A 104 -0.08 -2.23 -7.26
CA GLY A 104 -0.19 -2.51 -8.69
C GLY A 104 -1.16 -3.66 -9.00
N ASP A 105 -1.07 -4.77 -8.26
CA ASP A 105 -1.98 -5.93 -8.44
C ASP A 105 -3.43 -5.58 -8.12
N ALA A 106 -3.68 -4.86 -7.02
CA ALA A 106 -5.02 -4.40 -6.66
C ALA A 106 -5.61 -3.47 -7.73
N LEU A 107 -4.82 -2.52 -8.25
CA LEU A 107 -5.23 -1.61 -9.32
C LEU A 107 -5.49 -2.34 -10.64
N TYR A 108 -4.65 -3.31 -11.00
CA TYR A 108 -4.83 -4.16 -12.17
C TYR A 108 -6.17 -4.92 -12.10
N LYS A 109 -6.49 -5.51 -10.93
CA LYS A 109 -7.77 -6.19 -10.70
C LYS A 109 -8.96 -5.25 -10.69
N CYS A 110 -8.75 -3.97 -10.38
CA CYS A 110 -9.72 -2.90 -10.57
C CYS A 110 -9.82 -2.37 -12.02
N LYS A 111 -9.07 -2.96 -12.98
CA LYS A 111 -8.97 -2.50 -14.37
C LYS A 111 -8.42 -1.07 -14.53
N ARG A 112 -7.69 -0.58 -13.53
CA ARG A 112 -7.00 0.73 -13.53
C ARG A 112 -5.58 0.52 -14.04
N TYR A 113 -5.45 0.19 -15.32
CA TYR A 113 -4.21 -0.34 -15.89
C TYR A 113 -3.06 0.67 -15.94
N ASP A 114 -3.33 1.94 -16.25
CA ASP A 114 -2.30 2.99 -16.25
C ASP A 114 -1.65 3.15 -14.87
N GLU A 115 -2.49 3.21 -13.82
CA GLU A 115 -2.01 3.34 -12.45
C GLU A 115 -1.32 2.05 -11.97
N ALA A 116 -1.84 0.88 -12.37
CA ALA A 116 -1.17 -0.39 -12.07
C ALA A 116 0.25 -0.43 -12.66
N MET A 117 0.40 0.00 -13.92
CA MET A 117 1.69 0.09 -14.60
C MET A 117 2.65 1.02 -13.85
N GLU A 118 2.16 2.18 -13.39
CA GLU A 118 2.97 3.13 -12.60
C GLU A 118 3.51 2.46 -11.32
N TYR A 119 2.67 1.74 -10.57
CA TYR A 119 3.09 1.09 -9.33
C TYR A 119 4.02 -0.11 -9.57
N PHE A 120 3.84 -0.88 -10.64
CA PHE A 120 4.79 -1.94 -11.01
C PHE A 120 6.15 -1.37 -11.41
N ASN A 121 6.19 -0.28 -12.17
CA ASN A 121 7.44 0.39 -12.53
C ASN A 121 8.13 1.01 -11.30
N LYS A 122 7.37 1.57 -10.36
CA LYS A 122 7.93 2.01 -9.06
C LYS A 122 8.51 0.84 -8.28
N TYR A 123 7.81 -0.29 -8.20
CA TYR A 123 8.32 -1.49 -7.54
C TYR A 123 9.64 -1.97 -8.17
N ASP A 124 9.75 -1.96 -9.50
CA ASP A 124 10.96 -2.32 -10.25
C ASP A 124 12.11 -1.37 -9.93
N ALA A 125 11.87 -0.05 -10.00
CA ALA A 125 12.88 0.96 -9.70
C ALA A 125 13.41 0.85 -8.26
N LEU A 126 12.54 0.50 -7.30
CA LEU A 126 12.92 0.33 -5.89
C LEU A 126 13.80 -0.92 -5.66
N GLN A 127 13.94 -1.82 -6.63
CA GLN A 127 14.88 -2.96 -6.55
C GLN A 127 16.34 -2.52 -6.52
N ALA A 128 16.65 -1.31 -6.99
CA ALA A 128 17.99 -0.74 -6.89
C ALA A 128 18.43 -0.47 -5.44
N PHE A 129 17.52 -0.52 -4.47
CA PHE A 129 17.83 -0.32 -3.06
C PHE A 129 17.91 -1.64 -2.29
N ASN A 130 18.81 -1.71 -1.32
CA ASN A 130 18.86 -2.84 -0.38
C ASN A 130 17.54 -2.89 0.42
N ALA A 131 17.07 -4.09 0.73
CA ALA A 131 15.90 -4.34 1.57
C ALA A 131 15.97 -3.59 2.91
N ASP A 132 17.16 -3.43 3.50
CA ASP A 132 17.36 -2.69 4.76
C ASP A 132 16.86 -1.23 4.71
N ARG A 133 16.75 -0.64 3.51
CA ARG A 133 16.21 0.71 3.33
C ARG A 133 14.72 0.81 3.72
N PHE A 134 14.01 -0.32 3.73
CA PHE A 134 12.59 -0.42 4.10
C PHE A 134 12.41 -0.89 5.55
N GLY A 135 13.41 -0.63 6.39
CA GLY A 135 13.40 -0.93 7.81
C GLY A 135 13.16 -2.41 8.09
N PHE A 136 12.36 -2.71 9.11
CA PHE A 136 12.06 -4.08 9.51
C PHE A 136 11.35 -4.89 8.42
N ASN A 137 10.48 -4.24 7.63
CA ASN A 137 9.64 -4.95 6.67
C ASN A 137 10.43 -5.46 5.47
N GLY A 138 11.47 -4.76 5.03
CA GLY A 138 12.29 -5.18 3.89
C GLY A 138 12.84 -6.60 4.04
N PRO A 139 13.68 -6.89 5.05
CA PRO A 139 14.16 -8.25 5.31
C PRO A 139 13.03 -9.23 5.65
N ALA A 140 11.99 -8.79 6.37
CA ALA A 140 10.87 -9.65 6.76
C ALA A 140 10.02 -10.12 5.56
N GLU A 141 9.96 -9.34 4.47
CA GLU A 141 9.14 -9.62 3.28
C GLU A 141 9.95 -10.18 2.10
N GLU A 142 11.25 -10.43 2.26
CA GLU A 142 12.16 -10.82 1.16
C GLU A 142 11.68 -12.06 0.37
N ALA A 143 11.17 -13.08 1.07
CA ALA A 143 10.63 -14.27 0.42
C ALA A 143 9.37 -14.00 -0.43
N MET A 144 8.58 -12.99 -0.06
CA MET A 144 7.45 -12.51 -0.84
C MET A 144 7.95 -11.73 -2.06
N GLU A 145 8.90 -10.83 -1.86
CA GLU A 145 9.49 -10.01 -2.91
C GLU A 145 10.19 -10.84 -4.01
N GLU A 146 10.87 -11.91 -3.63
CA GLU A 146 11.45 -12.87 -4.59
C GLU A 146 10.38 -13.47 -5.51
N ARG A 147 9.18 -13.78 -4.97
CA ARG A 147 8.05 -14.27 -5.77
C ARG A 147 7.50 -13.19 -6.70
N PHE A 148 7.44 -11.94 -6.23
CA PHE A 148 6.99 -10.81 -7.03
C PHE A 148 7.97 -10.47 -8.15
N ARG A 149 9.28 -10.44 -7.87
CA ARG A 149 10.33 -10.22 -8.89
C ARG A 149 10.24 -11.24 -10.03
N LYS A 150 10.10 -12.53 -9.70
CA LYS A 150 9.94 -13.59 -10.71
C LYS A 150 8.74 -13.42 -11.62
N LYS A 151 7.67 -12.76 -11.14
CA LYS A 151 6.44 -12.55 -11.91
C LYS A 151 6.40 -11.20 -12.62
N LEU A 152 7.21 -10.23 -12.16
CA LEU A 152 7.09 -8.82 -12.52
C LEU A 152 7.08 -8.56 -14.02
N GLU A 153 8.02 -9.16 -14.76
CA GLU A 153 8.11 -8.99 -16.22
C GLU A 153 6.83 -9.46 -16.92
N GLY A 154 6.31 -10.63 -16.53
CA GLY A 154 5.05 -11.16 -17.05
C GLY A 154 3.86 -10.31 -16.67
N THR A 155 3.83 -9.78 -15.45
CA THR A 155 2.79 -8.87 -14.96
C THR A 155 2.77 -7.56 -15.75
N ILE A 156 3.92 -6.93 -15.96
CA ILE A 156 4.06 -5.70 -16.75
C ILE A 156 3.58 -5.93 -18.19
N LYS A 157 3.99 -7.04 -18.82
CA LYS A 157 3.52 -7.42 -20.16
C LYS A 157 2.01 -7.59 -20.20
N ALA A 158 1.42 -8.25 -19.21
CA ALA A 158 -0.03 -8.44 -19.13
C ALA A 158 -0.79 -7.11 -18.99
N VAL A 159 -0.28 -6.18 -18.17
CA VAL A 159 -0.85 -4.84 -18.02
C VAL A 159 -0.76 -4.07 -19.34
N GLN A 160 0.39 -4.12 -20.04
CA GLN A 160 0.56 -3.47 -21.33
C GLN A 160 -0.43 -3.99 -22.38
N VAL A 161 -0.59 -5.31 -22.48
CA VAL A 161 -1.57 -5.92 -23.39
C VAL A 161 -2.99 -5.47 -23.08
N ALA A 162 -3.36 -5.36 -21.79
CA ALA A 162 -4.67 -4.87 -21.39
C ALA A 162 -4.88 -3.40 -21.78
N MET A 163 -3.86 -2.55 -21.60
CA MET A 163 -3.88 -1.14 -22.03
C MET A 163 -4.02 -1.01 -23.54
N ASP A 164 -3.20 -1.74 -24.31
CA ASP A 164 -3.24 -1.72 -25.76
C ASP A 164 -4.61 -2.18 -26.27
N SER A 165 -5.17 -3.24 -25.69
CA SER A 165 -6.51 -3.74 -26.03
C SER A 165 -7.59 -2.69 -25.85
N ILE A 166 -7.54 -1.90 -24.76
CA ILE A 166 -8.48 -0.79 -24.53
C ILE A 166 -8.30 0.30 -25.58
N LYS A 167 -7.04 0.67 -25.88
CA LYS A 167 -6.74 1.66 -26.89
C LYS A 167 -7.30 1.26 -28.26
N PHE A 168 -7.13 -0.01 -28.66
CA PHE A 168 -7.68 -0.53 -29.92
C PHE A 168 -9.21 -0.52 -29.95
N MET A 169 -9.89 -0.90 -28.85
CA MET A 169 -11.36 -0.85 -28.77
C MET A 169 -11.91 0.58 -28.87
N GLN A 170 -11.14 1.59 -28.47
CA GLN A 170 -11.52 2.99 -28.53
C GLN A 170 -11.20 3.67 -29.88
N VAL A 171 -10.60 2.95 -30.84
CA VAL A 171 -10.41 3.47 -32.20
C VAL A 171 -11.76 3.42 -32.94
N GLU A 172 -12.54 4.50 -32.84
CA GLU A 172 -13.86 4.62 -33.50
C GLU A 172 -13.78 4.89 -35.01
N GLN A 173 -12.59 5.15 -35.56
CA GLN A 173 -12.42 5.45 -36.99
C GLN A 173 -11.66 4.33 -37.71
N ILE A 174 -12.41 3.50 -38.44
CA ILE A 174 -11.85 2.72 -39.55
C ILE A 174 -11.54 3.72 -40.67
N VAL A 175 -10.30 4.21 -40.70
CA VAL A 175 -9.83 5.05 -41.80
C VAL A 175 -9.65 4.14 -43.02
N ASN A 176 -10.46 4.34 -44.06
CA ASN A 176 -10.25 3.70 -45.35
C ASN A 176 -8.93 4.24 -45.94
N LEU A 177 -7.91 3.39 -46.02
CA LEU A 177 -6.55 3.74 -46.44
C LEU A 177 -6.40 4.00 -47.96
N GLY A 178 -7.50 3.96 -48.72
CA GLY A 178 -7.52 4.32 -50.14
C GLY A 178 -8.30 3.32 -51.00
N SER A 179 -8.38 3.59 -52.30
CA SER A 179 -9.03 2.70 -53.28
C SER A 179 -8.40 1.31 -53.24
N GLY A 180 -9.25 0.28 -53.24
CA GLY A 180 -8.82 -1.12 -53.22
C GLY A 180 -7.79 -1.40 -54.32
N ILE A 181 -6.70 -2.09 -53.94
CA ILE A 181 -5.54 -2.39 -54.80
C ILE A 181 -5.93 -3.20 -56.06
N ASN A 182 -7.17 -3.71 -56.12
CA ASN A 182 -7.75 -4.39 -57.28
C ASN A 182 -8.95 -3.63 -57.83
N SER A 183 -8.75 -2.39 -58.28
CA SER A 183 -9.70 -1.75 -59.19
C SER A 183 -9.40 -2.29 -60.61
N PRO A 184 -10.40 -2.82 -61.34
CA PRO A 184 -10.20 -3.60 -62.57
C PRO A 184 -9.56 -2.83 -63.72
#